data_AF-A0A522DR32-F1
#
_entry.id   AF-A0A522DR32-F1
#
_cell.length_a   1.000
_cell.length_b   1.000
_cell.length_c   1.000
_cell.angle_alpha   90.00
_cell.angle_beta   90.00
_cell.angle_gamma   90.00
#
_symmetry.space_group_name_H-M   'P 1'
#
loop_
_entity.id
_entity.type
_entity.pdbx_description
1 polymer ?
#
loop_
_entity_poly.entity_id
_entity_poly.type
_entity_poly.pdbx_seq_one_letter_code
_entity_poly.pdbx_strand_id
1 'polypeptide(L)'
;MKVKNLFTLFAFSSALILNACQKQDAEPDPEIETTFNMSEDQAVSESLNDDANVVFFESAVNANLYRTTQPVQTTNSLSCATVTVTPQNSFPKTIVIDFGAGCTSADGITRKGKINIVLSDYVHNNGSTAVITFDNYYTLGYKVEGTITWTNTSTPNEISWSRQVSNGKVTVPLSGYYWLHEGIKYVTQTAGANTPLNLLDDVYSVTGNHTV
;
A
#
# COMPACT_ATOMS: atom_id res chain seq x y z
N MET A 1 3.77 -68.54 56.50
CA MET A 1 3.56 -69.16 55.17
C MET A 1 3.19 -68.05 54.20
N LYS A 2 4.07 -67.58 53.31
CA LYS A 2 4.64 -68.21 52.10
C LYS A 2 3.64 -68.37 50.94
N VAL A 3 3.54 -67.30 50.13
CA VAL A 3 3.65 -67.15 48.66
C VAL A 3 3.31 -68.34 47.74
N LYS A 4 2.52 -68.08 46.67
CA LYS A 4 2.85 -68.20 45.21
C LYS A 4 1.55 -68.14 44.36
N ASN A 5 1.36 -67.08 43.55
CA ASN A 5 1.68 -66.95 42.10
C ASN A 5 0.94 -67.99 41.24
N LEU A 6 0.31 -67.69 40.07
CA LEU A 6 0.94 -67.12 38.87
C LEU A 6 -0.09 -67.02 37.69
N PHE A 7 -0.14 -65.87 36.98
CA PHE A 7 -0.30 -65.66 35.50
C PHE A 7 -1.65 -66.00 34.79
N THR A 8 -2.17 -65.30 33.74
CA THR A 8 -1.53 -64.56 32.62
C THR A 8 -2.52 -63.67 31.81
N LEU A 9 -2.03 -62.52 31.30
CA LEU A 9 -2.32 -61.78 30.03
C LEU A 9 -3.77 -61.35 29.66
N PHE A 10 -4.08 -60.08 29.31
CA PHE A 10 -3.54 -59.34 28.15
C PHE A 10 -3.60 -57.82 28.40
N ALA A 11 -2.44 -57.18 28.53
CA ALA A 11 -2.31 -55.72 28.55
C ALA A 11 -1.80 -55.26 27.18
N PHE A 12 -2.67 -54.64 26.39
CA PHE A 12 -2.26 -53.91 25.18
C PHE A 12 -2.00 -52.45 25.57
N SER A 13 -0.85 -52.21 26.19
CA SER A 13 -0.34 -50.85 26.39
C SER A 13 0.19 -50.36 25.05
N SER A 14 -0.63 -49.63 24.31
CA SER A 14 -0.21 -48.90 23.12
C SER A 14 0.73 -47.79 23.58
N ALA A 15 2.03 -47.98 23.38
CA ALA A 15 3.03 -46.94 23.55
C ALA A 15 2.79 -45.86 22.48
N LEU A 16 2.05 -44.82 22.84
CA LEU A 16 2.05 -43.54 22.13
C LEU A 16 3.45 -42.94 22.26
N ILE A 17 4.30 -43.23 21.27
CA ILE A 17 5.56 -42.51 21.08
C ILE A 17 5.16 -41.13 20.55
N LEU A 18 4.96 -40.19 21.46
CA LEU A 18 4.90 -38.77 21.13
C LEU A 18 6.29 -38.37 20.63
N ASN A 19 6.54 -38.49 19.33
CA ASN A 19 7.57 -37.69 18.67
C ASN A 19 7.07 -36.25 18.67
N ALA A 20 7.20 -35.57 19.81
CA ALA A 20 7.26 -34.13 19.79
C ALA A 20 8.54 -33.78 19.02
N CYS A 21 8.41 -33.20 17.83
CA CYS A 21 9.52 -32.53 17.19
C CYS A 21 10.11 -31.58 18.23
N GLN A 22 11.30 -31.88 18.73
CA GLN A 22 12.08 -30.88 19.42
C GLN A 22 12.33 -29.79 18.38
N LYS A 23 11.72 -28.63 18.57
CA LYS A 23 12.12 -27.42 17.88
C LYS A 23 13.61 -27.28 18.20
N GLN A 24 14.48 -27.57 17.23
CA GLN A 24 15.87 -27.17 17.35
C GLN A 24 15.84 -25.65 17.34
N ASP A 25 16.31 -25.06 18.42
CA ASP A 25 16.68 -23.65 18.50
C ASP A 25 17.91 -23.44 17.58
N ALA A 26 17.69 -23.56 16.28
CA ALA A 26 18.61 -23.01 15.30
C ALA A 26 18.31 -21.51 15.26
N GLU A 27 19.32 -20.70 15.59
CA GLU A 27 19.34 -19.29 15.22
C GLU A 27 18.91 -19.19 13.74
N PRO A 28 17.96 -18.30 13.39
CA PRO A 28 17.52 -18.16 12.02
C PRO A 28 18.73 -17.89 11.13
N ASP A 29 18.78 -18.55 9.98
CA ASP A 29 19.80 -18.28 8.98
C ASP A 29 19.76 -16.78 8.64
N PRO A 30 20.88 -16.04 8.76
CA PRO A 30 20.90 -14.60 8.53
C PRO A 30 20.41 -14.22 7.12
N GLU A 31 20.55 -15.09 6.13
CA GLU A 31 20.03 -14.87 4.77
C GLU A 31 18.49 -14.94 4.74
N ILE A 32 17.90 -15.88 5.50
CA ILE A 32 16.45 -16.02 5.63
C ILE A 32 15.85 -14.83 6.39
N GLU A 33 16.49 -14.40 7.49
CA GLU A 33 16.04 -13.25 8.27
C GLU A 33 16.10 -11.95 7.44
N THR A 34 17.20 -11.74 6.70
CA THR A 34 17.33 -10.58 5.80
C THR A 34 16.25 -10.60 4.72
N THR A 35 15.99 -11.76 4.10
CA THR A 35 14.95 -11.90 3.07
C THR A 35 13.55 -11.61 3.62
N PHE A 36 13.27 -12.04 4.86
CA PHE A 36 12.00 -11.75 5.53
C PHE A 36 11.82 -10.25 5.76
N ASN A 37 12.83 -9.59 6.33
CA ASN A 37 12.79 -8.15 6.61
C ASN A 37 12.62 -7.32 5.32
N MET A 38 13.35 -7.64 4.25
CA MET A 38 13.20 -6.95 2.97
C MET A 38 11.79 -7.13 2.36
N SER A 39 11.19 -8.31 2.53
CA SER A 39 9.83 -8.57 2.06
C SER A 39 8.79 -7.77 2.86
N GLU A 40 9.00 -7.63 4.16
CA GLU A 40 8.18 -6.79 5.04
C GLU A 40 8.29 -5.31 4.66
N ASP A 41 9.53 -4.79 4.55
CA ASP A 41 9.81 -3.41 4.17
C ASP A 41 9.21 -3.07 2.79
N GLN A 42 9.25 -4.01 1.84
CA GLN A 42 8.58 -3.90 0.55
C GLN A 42 7.05 -3.81 0.66
N ALA A 43 6.44 -4.66 1.48
CA ALA A 43 4.98 -4.66 1.68
C ALA A 43 4.51 -3.37 2.35
N VAL A 44 5.26 -2.88 3.34
CA VAL A 44 5.00 -1.61 4.01
C VAL A 44 5.13 -0.45 3.02
N SER A 45 6.21 -0.41 2.22
CA SER A 45 6.41 0.62 1.19
C SER A 45 5.24 0.69 0.23
N GLU A 46 4.79 -0.45 -0.30
CA GLU A 46 3.69 -0.49 -1.25
C GLU A 46 2.36 -0.02 -0.62
N SER A 47 2.10 -0.41 0.64
CA SER A 47 0.92 0.04 1.38
C SER A 47 0.91 1.57 1.60
N LEU A 48 2.06 2.15 1.97
CA LEU A 48 2.20 3.60 2.16
C LEU A 48 2.06 4.37 0.83
N ASN A 49 2.55 3.79 -0.26
CA ASN A 49 2.42 4.35 -1.60
C ASN A 49 0.98 4.26 -2.13
N ASP A 50 0.24 3.19 -1.80
CA ASP A 50 -1.19 3.08 -2.07
C ASP A 50 -2.00 4.10 -1.27
N ASP A 51 -1.65 4.35 -0.01
CA ASP A 51 -2.26 5.42 0.81
C ASP A 51 -2.13 6.81 0.16
N ALA A 52 -0.91 7.16 -0.29
CA ALA A 52 -0.66 8.41 -0.99
C ALA A 52 -1.48 8.52 -2.29
N ASN A 53 -1.70 7.40 -2.99
CA ASN A 53 -2.49 7.33 -4.21
C ASN A 53 -4.00 7.51 -3.95
N VAL A 54 -4.53 6.94 -2.86
CA VAL A 54 -5.92 7.18 -2.42
C VAL A 54 -6.14 8.66 -2.12
N VAL A 55 -5.22 9.27 -1.37
CA VAL A 55 -5.26 10.70 -1.02
C VAL A 55 -5.19 11.58 -2.27
N PHE A 56 -4.32 11.24 -3.24
CA PHE A 56 -4.26 11.92 -4.54
C PHE A 56 -5.59 11.84 -5.28
N PHE A 57 -6.12 10.64 -5.52
CA PHE A 57 -7.35 10.48 -6.29
C PHE A 57 -8.55 11.16 -5.63
N GLU A 58 -8.70 11.05 -4.30
CA GLU A 58 -9.76 11.75 -3.58
C GLU A 58 -9.63 13.27 -3.72
N SER A 59 -8.42 13.81 -3.65
CA SER A 59 -8.19 15.26 -3.83
C SER A 59 -8.58 15.73 -5.22
N ALA A 60 -8.27 14.93 -6.24
CA ALA A 60 -8.62 15.21 -7.62
C ALA A 60 -10.13 15.11 -7.85
N VAL A 61 -10.82 14.14 -7.24
CA VAL A 61 -12.29 14.02 -7.30
C VAL A 61 -12.95 15.23 -6.65
N ASN A 62 -12.57 15.58 -5.42
CA ASN A 62 -13.15 16.71 -4.68
C ASN A 62 -12.90 18.06 -5.38
N ALA A 63 -11.78 18.19 -6.10
CA ALA A 63 -11.44 19.38 -6.88
C ALA A 63 -12.00 19.39 -8.31
N ASN A 64 -12.82 18.40 -8.70
CA ASN A 64 -13.33 18.22 -10.07
C ASN A 64 -12.22 18.09 -11.14
N LEU A 65 -11.08 17.52 -10.78
CA LEU A 65 -9.92 17.27 -11.65
C LEU A 65 -9.87 15.82 -12.17
N TYR A 66 -10.80 14.97 -11.75
CA TYR A 66 -10.83 13.55 -12.16
C TYR A 66 -11.36 13.35 -13.60
N ARG A 67 -12.28 14.21 -14.05
CA ARG A 67 -12.96 14.19 -15.38
C ARG A 67 -13.72 12.90 -15.68
N THR A 68 -14.78 12.66 -14.91
CA THR A 68 -15.73 11.55 -15.12
C THR A 68 -17.17 12.06 -15.03
N THR A 69 -18.09 11.38 -15.69
CA THR A 69 -19.54 11.60 -15.57
C THR A 69 -20.20 10.65 -14.58
N GLN A 70 -19.48 9.62 -14.13
CA GLN A 70 -19.98 8.63 -13.16
C GLN A 70 -19.68 9.09 -11.73
N PRO A 71 -20.57 8.80 -10.76
CA PRO A 71 -20.27 9.02 -9.36
C PRO A 71 -19.00 8.25 -8.96
N VAL A 72 -18.06 8.92 -8.29
CA VAL A 72 -16.88 8.29 -7.72
C VAL A 72 -17.09 8.18 -6.21
N GLN A 73 -16.98 6.96 -5.69
CA GLN A 73 -17.01 6.73 -4.25
C GLN A 73 -15.63 7.04 -3.66
N THR A 74 -15.60 7.86 -2.61
CA THR A 74 -14.38 8.20 -1.87
C THR A 74 -14.43 7.62 -0.47
N THR A 75 -13.25 7.46 0.15
CA THR A 75 -13.09 6.96 1.51
C THR A 75 -13.17 8.06 2.57
N ASN A 76 -13.29 9.33 2.14
CA ASN A 76 -13.26 10.51 3.00
C ASN A 76 -11.93 10.62 3.77
N SER A 77 -10.85 10.24 3.10
CA SER A 77 -9.46 10.30 3.58
C SER A 77 -8.96 11.74 3.75
N LEU A 78 -9.67 12.73 3.23
CA LEU A 78 -9.36 14.16 3.34
C LEU A 78 -10.22 14.91 4.37
N SER A 79 -11.06 14.21 5.16
CA SER A 79 -12.09 14.81 6.02
C SER A 79 -11.62 15.90 6.99
N CYS A 80 -10.34 15.89 7.37
CA CYS A 80 -9.74 16.86 8.28
C CYS A 80 -8.56 17.64 7.66
N ALA A 81 -8.21 17.34 6.41
CA ALA A 81 -7.09 17.98 5.71
C ALA A 81 -7.52 19.31 5.09
N THR A 82 -6.60 20.27 5.04
CA THR A 82 -6.78 21.48 4.22
C THR A 82 -6.22 21.22 2.83
N VAL A 83 -7.09 21.31 1.81
CA VAL A 83 -6.69 21.10 0.40
C VAL A 83 -6.72 22.43 -0.34
N THR A 84 -5.62 22.75 -1.03
CA THR A 84 -5.54 23.94 -1.89
C THR A 84 -5.14 23.52 -3.30
N VAL A 85 -5.73 24.16 -4.32
CA VAL A 85 -5.50 23.87 -5.73
C VAL A 85 -5.20 25.15 -6.48
N THR A 86 -4.06 25.21 -7.17
CA THR A 86 -3.61 26.39 -7.92
C THR A 86 -2.89 26.00 -9.21
N PRO A 87 -2.95 26.78 -10.31
CA PRO A 87 -3.86 27.90 -10.56
C PRO A 87 -5.29 27.41 -10.85
N GLN A 88 -6.30 28.28 -10.78
CA GLN A 88 -7.71 27.85 -10.88
C GLN A 88 -8.15 27.49 -12.31
N ASN A 89 -7.57 28.10 -13.36
CA ASN A 89 -8.11 28.04 -14.73
C ASN A 89 -7.19 27.39 -15.78
N SER A 90 -6.03 26.88 -15.38
CA SER A 90 -5.08 26.24 -16.30
C SER A 90 -4.39 25.05 -15.64
N PHE A 91 -3.80 24.20 -16.48
CA PHE A 91 -2.84 23.17 -16.08
C PHE A 91 -1.41 23.63 -16.37
N PRO A 92 -0.38 23.09 -15.68
CA PRO A 92 -0.48 22.10 -14.60
C PRO A 92 -1.12 22.68 -13.32
N LYS A 93 -1.77 21.81 -12.52
CA LYS A 93 -2.35 22.13 -11.21
C LYS A 93 -1.40 21.67 -10.11
N THR A 94 -1.10 22.54 -9.16
CA THR A 94 -0.52 22.21 -7.87
C THR A 94 -1.64 21.99 -6.85
N ILE A 95 -1.74 20.77 -6.32
CA ILE A 95 -2.62 20.40 -5.21
C ILE A 95 -1.74 20.25 -3.97
N VAL A 96 -2.01 21.02 -2.92
CA VAL A 96 -1.36 20.87 -1.62
C VAL A 96 -2.38 20.37 -0.62
N ILE A 97 -2.07 19.24 0.00
CA ILE A 97 -2.90 18.58 1.02
C ILE A 97 -2.16 18.69 2.34
N ASP A 98 -2.68 19.48 3.26
CA ASP A 98 -2.06 19.79 4.55
C ASP A 98 -2.84 19.14 5.70
N PHE A 99 -2.22 18.14 6.34
CA PHE A 99 -2.75 17.45 7.52
C PHE A 99 -2.29 18.11 8.83
N GLY A 100 -1.56 19.23 8.76
CA GLY A 100 -1.06 19.96 9.92
C GLY A 100 -0.17 19.11 10.84
N ALA A 101 -0.39 19.24 12.15
CA ALA A 101 0.37 18.54 13.19
C ALA A 101 -0.08 17.09 13.42
N GLY A 102 -1.16 16.64 12.77
CA GLY A 102 -1.73 15.31 12.93
C GLY A 102 -3.25 15.34 12.75
N CYS A 103 -3.76 14.42 11.93
CA CYS A 103 -5.11 14.40 11.43
C CYS A 103 -5.54 12.94 11.27
N THR A 104 -6.52 12.47 12.05
CA THR A 104 -7.13 11.16 11.84
C THR A 104 -8.36 11.35 10.97
N SER A 105 -8.27 10.90 9.72
CA SER A 105 -9.37 11.05 8.74
C SER A 105 -10.48 10.02 8.99
N ALA A 106 -11.59 10.14 8.25
CA ALA A 106 -12.76 9.27 8.46
C ALA A 106 -12.51 7.79 8.11
N ASP A 107 -11.46 7.52 7.33
CA ASP A 107 -10.93 6.18 7.04
C ASP A 107 -10.13 5.56 8.21
N GLY A 108 -9.94 6.29 9.31
CA GLY A 108 -9.21 5.84 10.49
C GLY A 108 -7.69 5.98 10.39
N ILE A 109 -7.17 6.48 9.26
CA ILE A 109 -5.73 6.65 9.05
C ILE A 109 -5.30 8.00 9.59
N THR A 110 -4.22 7.99 10.40
CA THR A 110 -3.64 9.21 10.95
C THR A 110 -2.48 9.68 10.08
N ARG A 111 -2.62 10.90 9.56
CA ARG A 111 -1.64 11.57 8.69
C ARG A 111 -1.15 12.87 9.31
N LYS A 112 0.10 13.27 9.03
CA LYS A 112 0.72 14.53 9.49
C LYS A 112 1.55 15.11 8.35
N GLY A 113 1.74 16.43 8.32
CA GLY A 113 2.55 17.09 7.31
C GLY A 113 1.79 17.25 6.00
N LYS A 114 2.52 17.34 4.87
CA LYS A 114 1.93 17.71 3.59
C LYS A 114 2.28 16.78 2.45
N ILE A 115 1.31 16.60 1.57
CA ILE A 115 1.52 16.03 0.24
C ILE A 115 1.37 17.17 -0.79
N ASN A 116 2.35 17.30 -1.67
CA ASN A 116 2.33 18.26 -2.78
C ASN A 116 2.26 17.49 -4.10
N ILE A 117 1.28 17.82 -4.93
CA ILE A 117 1.00 17.10 -6.18
C ILE A 117 1.00 18.10 -7.33
N VAL A 118 1.78 17.83 -8.37
CA VAL A 118 1.71 18.56 -9.64
C VAL A 118 1.03 17.67 -10.67
N LEU A 119 -0.22 18.00 -10.99
CA LEU A 119 -1.06 17.31 -11.95
C LEU A 119 -1.00 18.03 -13.31
N SER A 120 -0.61 17.33 -14.38
CA SER A 120 -0.35 17.93 -15.69
C SER A 120 -1.60 18.14 -16.56
N ASP A 121 -2.65 17.35 -16.35
CA ASP A 121 -3.97 17.48 -16.99
C ASP A 121 -5.01 16.75 -16.12
N TYR A 122 -6.28 16.73 -16.51
CA TYR A 122 -7.29 15.90 -15.82
C TYR A 122 -6.84 14.44 -15.69
N VAL A 123 -7.14 13.80 -14.56
CA VAL A 123 -6.63 12.46 -14.22
C VAL A 123 -6.97 11.41 -15.27
N HIS A 124 -8.19 11.44 -15.82
CA HIS A 124 -8.63 10.49 -16.86
C HIS A 124 -8.18 10.84 -18.29
N ASN A 125 -7.47 11.94 -18.50
CA ASN A 125 -6.89 12.22 -19.81
C ASN A 125 -5.66 11.32 -20.04
N ASN A 126 -5.62 10.67 -21.19
CA ASN A 126 -4.47 9.85 -21.59
C ASN A 126 -3.19 10.70 -21.59
N GLY A 127 -2.14 10.19 -20.95
CA GLY A 127 -0.85 10.87 -20.81
C GLY A 127 -0.80 11.88 -19.66
N SER A 128 -1.90 12.07 -18.91
CA SER A 128 -1.87 12.89 -17.70
C SER A 128 -0.95 12.28 -16.65
N THR A 129 -0.20 13.13 -15.97
CA THR A 129 0.78 12.75 -14.95
C THR A 129 0.50 13.49 -13.65
N ALA A 130 0.67 12.81 -12.52
CA ALA A 130 0.70 13.43 -11.20
C ALA A 130 2.05 13.15 -10.53
N VAL A 131 2.82 14.21 -10.29
CA VAL A 131 4.08 14.13 -9.54
C VAL A 131 3.80 14.47 -8.08
N ILE A 132 3.90 13.47 -7.23
CA ILE A 132 3.58 13.52 -5.80
C ILE A 132 4.88 13.57 -5.01
N THR A 133 4.99 14.55 -4.12
CA THR A 133 6.13 14.76 -3.22
C THR A 133 5.64 15.02 -1.80
N PHE A 134 6.53 14.79 -0.84
CA PHE A 134 6.19 14.78 0.58
C PHE A 134 6.98 15.86 1.32
N ASP A 135 6.30 16.68 2.12
CA ASP A 135 6.92 17.68 3.00
C ASP A 135 6.58 17.34 4.46
N ASN A 136 7.59 16.83 5.15
CA ASN A 136 7.50 16.36 6.53
C ASN A 136 6.27 15.46 6.78
N TYR A 137 5.95 14.62 5.79
CA TYR A 137 4.73 13.80 5.78
C TYR A 137 4.92 12.50 6.57
N TYR A 138 3.87 12.14 7.30
CA TYR A 138 3.77 10.88 8.01
C TYR A 138 2.40 10.28 7.80
N THR A 139 2.33 8.95 7.67
CA THR A 139 1.07 8.18 7.68
C THR A 139 1.27 6.95 8.56
N LEU A 140 0.33 6.68 9.46
CA LEU A 140 0.44 5.62 10.48
C LEU A 140 1.75 5.69 11.30
N GLY A 141 2.31 6.89 11.47
CA GLY A 141 3.58 7.12 12.18
C GLY A 141 4.85 6.92 11.34
N TYR A 142 4.76 6.30 10.17
CA TYR A 142 5.89 6.18 9.23
C TYR A 142 6.15 7.52 8.56
N LYS A 143 7.42 7.95 8.53
CA LYS A 143 7.82 9.10 7.70
C LYS A 143 7.99 8.61 6.26
N VAL A 144 7.37 9.31 5.32
CA VAL A 144 7.47 8.99 3.89
C VAL A 144 8.17 10.13 3.17
N GLU A 145 9.20 9.77 2.40
CA GLU A 145 10.03 10.69 1.63
C GLU A 145 10.23 10.10 0.21
N GLY A 146 10.60 10.95 -0.74
CA GLY A 146 10.82 10.58 -2.14
C GLY A 146 9.81 11.21 -3.10
N THR A 147 9.70 10.64 -4.30
CA THR A 147 8.77 11.11 -5.33
C THR A 147 8.01 9.94 -5.94
N ILE A 148 6.69 10.10 -6.05
CA ILE A 148 5.82 9.17 -6.78
C ILE A 148 5.33 9.87 -8.04
N THR A 149 5.55 9.27 -9.20
CA THR A 149 5.00 9.73 -10.48
C THR A 149 3.92 8.76 -10.94
N TRP A 150 2.68 9.20 -10.91
CA TRP A 150 1.55 8.48 -11.50
C TRP A 150 1.33 8.94 -12.94
N THR A 151 1.08 8.02 -13.86
CA THR A 151 0.83 8.34 -15.28
C THR A 151 -0.37 7.57 -15.79
N ASN A 152 -1.35 8.25 -16.39
CA ASN A 152 -2.44 7.63 -17.13
C ASN A 152 -1.91 7.10 -18.46
N THR A 153 -2.02 5.79 -18.69
CA THR A 153 -1.62 5.13 -19.94
C THR A 153 -2.81 4.55 -20.69
N SER A 154 -4.03 4.93 -20.29
CA SER A 154 -5.27 4.35 -20.79
C SER A 154 -5.48 4.66 -22.27
N THR A 155 -5.98 3.68 -23.01
CA THR A 155 -6.44 3.84 -24.39
C THR A 155 -7.97 3.86 -24.41
N PRO A 156 -8.63 4.22 -25.53
CA PRO A 156 -10.10 4.21 -25.59
C PRO A 156 -10.75 2.87 -25.22
N ASN A 157 -10.03 1.74 -25.33
CA ASN A 157 -10.55 0.40 -25.07
C ASN A 157 -9.94 -0.27 -23.82
N GLU A 158 -9.02 0.39 -23.13
CA GLU A 158 -8.26 -0.21 -22.03
C GLU A 158 -7.93 0.84 -20.98
N ILE A 159 -8.38 0.61 -19.74
CA ILE A 159 -8.01 1.43 -18.59
C ILE A 159 -6.68 0.92 -18.05
N SER A 160 -5.68 1.79 -18.01
CA SER A 160 -4.35 1.47 -17.49
C SER A 160 -3.63 2.70 -16.97
N TRP A 161 -2.70 2.46 -16.04
CA TRP A 161 -1.81 3.49 -15.50
C TRP A 161 -0.50 2.89 -14.99
N SER A 162 0.50 3.73 -14.82
CA SER A 162 1.74 3.39 -14.12
C SER A 162 1.94 4.25 -12.87
N ARG A 163 2.66 3.69 -11.89
CA ARG A 163 3.16 4.39 -10.71
C ARG A 163 4.64 4.11 -10.54
N GLN A 164 5.46 5.12 -10.72
CA GLN A 164 6.90 5.07 -10.49
C GLN A 164 7.24 5.71 -9.15
N VAL A 165 8.15 5.10 -8.41
CA VAL A 165 8.72 5.63 -7.17
C VAL A 165 10.20 5.87 -7.41
N SER A 166 10.69 7.04 -7.02
CA SER A 166 12.10 7.40 -7.14
C SER A 166 12.59 8.03 -5.85
N ASN A 167 13.78 7.58 -5.41
CA ASN A 167 14.38 7.98 -4.13
C ASN A 167 13.41 7.81 -2.95
N GLY A 168 12.60 6.75 -2.96
CA GLY A 168 11.67 6.44 -1.89
C GLY A 168 12.44 6.15 -0.61
N LYS A 169 11.97 6.68 0.51
CA LYS A 169 12.52 6.39 1.82
C LYS A 169 11.40 6.36 2.84
N VAL A 170 11.36 5.27 3.60
CA VAL A 170 10.40 5.09 4.69
C VAL A 170 11.19 5.00 5.99
N THR A 171 10.78 5.78 6.99
CA THR A 171 11.35 5.71 8.34
C THR A 171 10.29 5.23 9.32
N VAL A 172 10.62 4.17 10.05
CA VAL A 172 9.74 3.54 11.05
C VAL A 172 9.56 4.46 12.25
N PRO A 173 8.34 4.53 12.82
CA PRO A 173 8.12 5.24 14.07
C PRO A 173 8.98 4.69 15.21
N LEU A 174 9.37 5.57 16.14
CA LEU A 174 10.10 5.25 17.39
C LEU A 174 11.55 4.78 17.25
N SER A 175 11.87 3.85 16.35
CA SER A 175 13.22 3.27 16.21
C SER A 175 14.16 4.14 15.36
N GLY A 176 13.61 4.89 14.40
CA GLY A 176 14.39 5.63 13.40
C GLY A 176 15.04 4.75 12.35
N TYR A 177 14.78 3.43 12.36
CA TYR A 177 15.13 2.53 11.26
C TYR A 177 14.49 3.03 9.97
N TYR A 178 15.23 2.95 8.87
CA TYR A 178 14.74 3.34 7.56
C TYR A 178 15.31 2.41 6.50
N TRP A 179 14.58 2.31 5.40
CA TRP A 179 15.04 1.68 4.16
C TRP A 179 14.75 2.62 2.99
N LEU A 180 15.43 2.34 1.88
CA LEU A 180 15.21 3.02 0.62
C LEU A 180 14.39 2.11 -0.28
N HIS A 181 13.62 2.69 -1.19
CA HIS A 181 12.92 1.90 -2.18
C HIS A 181 12.66 2.68 -3.46
N GLU A 182 12.65 1.95 -4.57
CA GLU A 182 12.33 2.50 -5.88
C GLU A 182 11.79 1.42 -6.80
N GLY A 183 11.07 1.83 -7.84
CA GLY A 183 10.51 0.88 -8.79
C GLY A 183 9.37 1.46 -9.59
N ILE A 184 8.78 0.62 -10.42
CA ILE A 184 7.62 0.97 -11.23
C ILE A 184 6.59 -0.15 -11.23
N LYS A 185 5.34 0.23 -11.00
CA LYS A 185 4.15 -0.61 -11.08
C LYS A 185 3.32 -0.21 -12.29
N TYR A 186 2.82 -1.18 -13.03
CA TYR A 186 1.85 -1.03 -14.11
C TYR A 186 0.57 -1.74 -13.72
N VAL A 187 -0.57 -1.09 -13.94
CA VAL A 187 -1.89 -1.65 -13.70
C VAL A 187 -2.73 -1.51 -14.96
N THR A 188 -3.34 -2.61 -15.37
CA THR A 188 -4.26 -2.67 -16.51
C THR A 188 -5.53 -3.38 -16.10
N GLN A 189 -6.69 -2.79 -16.37
CA GLN A 189 -7.98 -3.44 -16.19
C GLN A 189 -8.27 -4.33 -17.40
N THR A 190 -8.26 -5.65 -17.17
CA THR A 190 -8.44 -6.68 -18.21
C THR A 190 -9.89 -7.16 -18.36
N ALA A 191 -10.77 -6.85 -17.41
CA ALA A 191 -12.22 -7.09 -17.49
C ALA A 191 -13.00 -6.08 -16.63
N GLY A 192 -14.30 -5.93 -16.88
CA GLY A 192 -15.21 -5.05 -16.10
C GLY A 192 -15.31 -3.58 -16.57
N ALA A 193 -14.46 -3.16 -17.53
CA ALA A 193 -14.42 -1.75 -17.98
C ALA A 193 -15.75 -1.24 -18.59
N ASN A 194 -16.60 -2.13 -19.12
CA ASN A 194 -17.90 -1.78 -19.70
C ASN A 194 -19.03 -1.71 -18.65
N THR A 195 -18.77 -2.14 -17.42
CA THR A 195 -19.70 -2.24 -16.31
C THR A 195 -19.22 -1.37 -15.14
N PRO A 196 -18.99 -0.05 -15.34
CA PRO A 196 -18.25 0.80 -14.40
C PRO A 196 -18.88 0.96 -13.01
N LEU A 197 -20.15 0.56 -12.83
CA LEU A 197 -20.84 0.57 -11.53
C LEU A 197 -20.79 -0.79 -10.82
N ASN A 198 -20.32 -1.85 -11.49
CA ASN A 198 -20.18 -3.18 -10.94
C ASN A 198 -18.72 -3.48 -10.62
N LEU A 199 -18.22 -2.97 -9.51
CA LEU A 199 -16.83 -3.16 -9.09
C LEU A 199 -16.45 -4.63 -8.84
N LEU A 200 -17.43 -5.55 -8.79
CA LEU A 200 -17.22 -6.97 -8.51
C LEU A 200 -16.83 -7.79 -9.75
N ASP A 201 -17.01 -7.26 -10.97
CA ASP A 201 -16.62 -7.93 -12.21
C ASP A 201 -15.29 -7.43 -12.80
N ASP A 202 -14.66 -6.46 -12.12
CA ASP A 202 -13.38 -5.93 -12.49
C ASP A 202 -12.26 -6.96 -12.28
N VAL A 203 -11.40 -7.09 -13.29
CA VAL A 203 -10.16 -7.88 -13.20
C VAL A 203 -9.00 -6.98 -13.57
N TYR A 204 -7.98 -6.94 -12.71
CA TYR A 204 -6.78 -6.15 -12.92
C TYR A 204 -5.55 -7.04 -13.07
N SER A 205 -4.71 -6.70 -14.04
CA SER A 205 -3.34 -7.20 -14.17
C SER A 205 -2.38 -6.18 -13.56
N VAL A 206 -1.53 -6.64 -12.65
CA VAL A 206 -0.52 -5.81 -11.99
C VAL A 206 0.85 -6.42 -12.28
N THR A 207 1.74 -5.63 -12.86
CA THR A 207 3.12 -6.02 -13.13
C THR A 207 4.06 -4.91 -12.69
N GLY A 208 5.35 -5.20 -12.57
CA GLY A 208 6.32 -4.19 -12.19
C GLY A 208 7.64 -4.77 -11.72
N ASN A 209 8.51 -3.87 -11.29
CA ASN A 209 9.71 -4.19 -10.53
C ASN A 209 9.83 -3.21 -9.37
N HIS A 210 10.46 -3.67 -8.29
CA HIS A 210 10.72 -2.83 -7.14
C HIS A 210 11.98 -3.33 -6.45
N THR A 211 12.70 -2.41 -5.83
CA THR A 211 13.92 -2.66 -5.06
C THR A 211 13.77 -1.99 -3.71
N VAL A 212 14.18 -2.72 -2.68
CA VAL A 212 14.30 -2.31 -1.28
C VAL A 212 15.68 -2.72 -0.80
#